data_AF-A0A6B0UI86-F1
#
_entry.id   AF-A0A6B0UI86-F1
#
_cell.length_a   1.000
_cell.length_b   1.000
_cell.length_c   1.000
_cell.angle_alpha   90.00
_cell.angle_beta   90.00
_cell.angle_gamma   90.00
#
_symmetry.space_group_name_H-M   'P 1'
#
loop_
_entity.id
_entity.type
_entity.pdbx_description
1 polymer ?
#
loop_
_entity_poly.entity_id
_entity_poly.type
_entity_poly.pdbx_seq_one_letter_code
_entity_poly.pdbx_strand_id
1 'polypeptide(L)'
;MKSIVAALCFLIAVAYCTAMLLEQQCRAPRAFASCDGSISPRYVYYFSNFTNKCESDYSCGRGINYFEDKFCCMTECPYVKYSFCITQVQEMNSKITL
;
A
#
# COMPACT_ATOMS: atom_id res chain seq x y z
N MET A 1 18.03 27.37 -11.78
CA MET A 1 18.18 25.96 -11.31
C MET A 1 17.39 25.70 -10.03
N LYS A 2 16.09 26.04 -9.98
CA LYS A 2 15.21 25.83 -8.81
C LYS A 2 13.98 24.98 -9.19
N SER A 3 13.43 25.23 -10.38
CA SER A 3 12.30 24.49 -10.93
C SER A 3 12.56 23.00 -11.20
N ILE A 4 13.78 22.64 -11.61
CA ILE A 4 14.14 21.23 -11.90
C ILE A 4 14.11 20.37 -10.63
N VAL A 5 14.60 20.90 -9.50
CA VAL A 5 14.61 20.16 -8.23
C VAL A 5 13.18 19.92 -7.74
N ALA A 6 12.32 20.94 -7.81
CA ALA A 6 10.91 20.80 -7.47
C ALA A 6 10.25 19.72 -8.33
N ALA A 7 10.40 19.79 -9.66
CA ALA A 7 9.83 18.81 -10.58
C ALA A 7 10.32 17.37 -10.29
N LEU A 8 11.59 17.19 -9.94
CA LEU A 8 12.14 15.88 -9.58
C LEU A 8 11.50 15.33 -8.29
N CYS A 9 11.34 16.16 -7.26
CA CYS A 9 10.67 15.79 -6.02
C CYS A 9 9.21 15.36 -6.27
N PHE A 10 8.50 16.06 -7.16
CA PHE A 10 7.15 15.68 -7.57
C PHE A 10 7.11 14.32 -8.25
N LEU A 11 7.99 14.07 -9.21
CA LEU A 11 8.02 12.79 -9.91
C LEU A 11 8.35 11.63 -8.97
N ILE A 12 9.27 11.83 -8.02
CA ILE A 12 9.60 10.82 -7.01
C ILE A 12 8.40 10.54 -6.11
N ALA A 13 7.71 11.57 -5.63
CA ALA A 13 6.56 11.38 -4.76
C ALA A 13 5.35 10.76 -5.49
N VAL A 14 5.11 11.16 -6.74
CA VAL A 14 4.08 10.54 -7.59
C VAL A 14 4.43 9.08 -7.83
N ALA A 15 5.67 8.74 -8.21
CA ALA A 15 6.11 7.36 -8.37
C ALA A 15 5.92 6.54 -7.08
N TYR A 16 6.23 7.14 -5.92
CA TYR A 16 6.00 6.52 -4.62
C TYR A 16 4.51 6.25 -4.33
N CYS A 17 3.61 7.12 -4.79
CA CYS A 17 2.17 6.93 -4.64
C CYS A 17 1.52 6.15 -5.81
N THR A 18 2.21 5.87 -6.93
CA THR A 18 1.70 4.98 -7.98
C THR A 18 1.75 3.51 -7.59
N ALA A 19 2.54 3.17 -6.57
CA ALA A 19 2.53 1.89 -5.89
C ALA A 19 1.35 1.83 -4.89
N MET A 20 0.16 2.26 -5.32
CA MET A 20 -1.07 2.19 -4.51
C MET A 20 -2.05 1.26 -5.19
N LEU A 21 -2.53 0.28 -4.42
CA LEU A 21 -3.65 -0.52 -4.82
C LEU A 21 -4.95 0.27 -4.63
N LEU A 22 -5.89 0.05 -5.54
CA LEU A 22 -7.26 0.53 -5.38
C LEU A 22 -7.87 -0.07 -4.10
N GLU A 23 -8.76 0.66 -3.43
CA GLU A 23 -9.36 0.23 -2.15
C GLU A 23 -10.01 -1.15 -2.25
N GLN A 24 -10.65 -1.44 -3.39
CA GLN A 24 -11.27 -2.74 -3.65
C GLN A 24 -10.25 -3.88 -3.73
N GLN A 25 -9.03 -3.60 -4.20
CA GLN A 25 -7.94 -4.57 -4.25
C GLN A 25 -7.35 -4.79 -2.85
N CYS A 26 -7.20 -3.72 -2.06
CA CYS A 26 -6.81 -3.82 -0.65
C CYS A 26 -7.85 -4.53 0.23
N ARG A 27 -9.13 -4.50 -0.16
CA ARG A 27 -10.21 -5.22 0.54
C ARG A 27 -10.60 -6.51 -0.17
N ALA A 28 -9.76 -7.00 -1.09
CA ALA A 28 -10.04 -8.22 -1.84
C ALA A 28 -10.22 -9.41 -0.89
N PRO A 29 -11.17 -10.32 -1.19
CA PRO A 29 -11.42 -11.50 -0.37
C PRO A 29 -10.16 -12.37 -0.27
N ARG A 30 -9.88 -12.84 0.95
CA ARG A 30 -8.73 -13.71 1.24
C ARG A 30 -9.12 -15.17 1.14
N ALA A 31 -8.40 -15.93 0.32
CA ALA A 31 -8.55 -17.37 0.28
C ALA A 31 -7.83 -18.01 1.48
N PHE A 32 -8.58 -18.69 2.34
CA PHE A 32 -8.07 -19.49 3.47
C PHE A 32 -8.04 -20.99 3.17
N ALA A 33 -8.46 -21.39 1.98
CA ALA A 33 -8.51 -22.79 1.58
C ALA A 33 -7.09 -23.28 1.32
N SER A 34 -6.49 -23.93 2.32
CA SER A 34 -5.32 -24.84 2.24
C SER A 34 -4.25 -24.50 1.20
N CYS A 35 -3.04 -24.22 1.67
CA CYS A 35 -1.91 -24.07 0.75
C CYS A 35 -1.78 -25.30 -0.14
N ASP A 36 -1.46 -25.07 -1.41
CA ASP A 36 -1.05 -26.16 -2.29
C ASP A 36 0.16 -26.87 -1.67
N GLY A 37 0.31 -28.18 -1.92
CA GLY A 37 1.36 -28.99 -1.30
C GLY A 37 2.79 -28.49 -1.58
N SER A 38 2.95 -27.63 -2.60
CA SER A 38 4.22 -26.97 -2.95
C SER A 38 4.49 -25.67 -2.19
N ILE A 39 3.50 -25.08 -1.51
CA ILE A 39 3.60 -23.78 -0.84
C ILE A 39 3.53 -23.95 0.66
N SER A 40 4.64 -23.67 1.33
CA SER A 40 4.64 -23.60 2.79
C SER A 40 3.96 -22.30 3.27
N PRO A 41 3.04 -22.36 4.24
CA PRO A 41 2.49 -21.17 4.85
C PRO A 41 3.59 -20.37 5.57
N ARG A 42 3.45 -19.05 5.53
CA ARG A 42 4.39 -18.08 6.12
C ARG A 42 3.61 -16.89 6.67
N TYR A 43 4.30 -16.09 7.49
CA TYR A 43 3.73 -14.83 7.95
C TYR A 43 3.71 -13.82 6.80
N VAL A 44 2.53 -13.32 6.51
CA VAL A 44 2.29 -12.28 5.50
C VAL A 44 1.38 -11.21 6.10
N TYR A 45 1.43 -10.01 5.56
CA TYR A 45 0.58 -8.89 5.93
C TYR A 45 -0.56 -8.73 4.93
N TYR A 46 -1.70 -8.24 5.40
CA TYR A 46 -2.87 -7.94 4.57
C TYR A 46 -3.61 -6.73 5.13
N PHE A 47 -4.39 -6.07 4.30
CA PHE A 47 -5.27 -4.99 4.75
C PHE A 47 -6.63 -5.54 5.18
N SER A 48 -6.98 -5.34 6.45
CA SER A 48 -8.20 -5.84 7.07
C SER A 48 -9.37 -4.89 6.81
N ASN A 49 -10.43 -5.39 6.18
CA ASN A 49 -11.65 -4.61 5.96
C ASN A 49 -12.33 -4.23 7.28
N PHE A 50 -12.21 -5.08 8.31
CA PHE A 50 -12.87 -4.89 9.60
C PHE A 50 -12.15 -3.86 10.47
N THR A 51 -10.82 -3.91 10.55
CA THR A 51 -10.04 -3.03 11.42
C THR A 51 -9.46 -1.82 10.69
N ASN A 52 -9.53 -1.78 9.35
CA ASN A 52 -8.91 -0.78 8.48
C ASN A 52 -7.41 -0.62 8.75
N LYS A 53 -6.73 -1.74 9.02
CA LYS A 53 -5.30 -1.79 9.36
C LYS A 53 -4.62 -2.93 8.62
N CYS A 54 -3.30 -2.79 8.45
CA CYS A 54 -2.44 -3.88 8.04
C CYS A 54 -2.18 -4.84 9.20
N GLU A 55 -2.65 -6.06 9.06
CA GLU A 55 -2.55 -7.14 10.04
C GLU A 55 -1.73 -8.30 9.47
N SER A 56 -1.11 -9.10 10.33
CA SER A 56 -0.37 -10.29 9.93
C SER A 56 -1.26 -11.53 9.97
N ASP A 57 -1.11 -12.42 9.01
CA ASP A 57 -1.71 -13.76 8.97
C ASP A 57 -0.65 -14.82 8.74
N TYR A 58 -0.92 -16.05 9.18
CA TYR A 58 -0.13 -17.21 8.79
C TYR A 58 -0.83 -17.90 7.62
N SER A 59 -0.40 -17.60 6.40
CA SER A 59 -1.08 -18.06 5.18
C SER A 59 -0.09 -18.37 4.05
N CYS A 60 -0.62 -18.79 2.92
CA CYS A 60 0.18 -19.08 1.72
C CYS A 60 0.60 -17.81 0.94
N GLY A 61 0.08 -16.63 1.34
CA GLY A 61 0.39 -15.36 0.69
C GLY A 61 -0.08 -15.25 -0.76
N ARG A 62 -1.21 -15.88 -1.12
CA ARG A 62 -1.75 -15.83 -2.49
C ARG A 62 -2.85 -14.80 -2.64
N GLY A 63 -2.63 -13.82 -3.50
CA GLY A 63 -3.62 -12.82 -3.86
C GLY A 63 -3.06 -11.41 -3.75
N ILE A 64 -3.81 -10.45 -4.27
CA ILE A 64 -3.39 -9.05 -4.35
C ILE A 64 -3.36 -8.34 -2.98
N ASN A 65 -4.13 -8.85 -2.00
CA ASN A 65 -4.17 -8.36 -0.63
C ASN A 65 -3.22 -9.13 0.30
N TYR A 66 -2.05 -9.53 -0.20
CA TYR A 66 -1.00 -10.15 0.61
C TYR A 66 0.34 -9.47 0.30
N PHE A 67 1.05 -9.12 1.37
CA PHE A 67 2.30 -8.39 1.34
C PHE A 67 3.31 -9.09 2.24
N GLU A 68 4.56 -9.21 1.80
CA GLU A 68 5.62 -9.83 2.62
C GLU A 68 6.04 -8.92 3.78
N ASP A 69 5.81 -7.61 3.66
CA ASP A 69 6.21 -6.61 4.65
C ASP A 69 5.04 -5.69 5.06
N LYS A 70 5.01 -5.32 6.34
CA LYS A 70 3.97 -4.45 6.90
C LYS A 70 4.04 -3.04 6.30
N PHE A 71 5.24 -2.52 6.11
CA PHE A 71 5.48 -1.22 5.48
C PHE A 71 4.90 -1.21 4.07
N CYS A 72 5.16 -2.25 3.27
CA CYS A 72 4.57 -2.38 1.95
C CYS A 72 3.04 -2.39 2.01
N CYS A 73 2.43 -3.14 2.94
CA CYS A 73 0.98 -3.10 3.11
C CYS A 73 0.48 -1.67 3.43
N MET A 74 1.18 -0.93 4.28
CA MET A 74 0.77 0.43 4.66
C MET A 74 0.97 1.46 3.54
N THR A 75 1.98 1.29 2.69
CA THR A 75 2.22 2.16 1.53
C THR A 75 1.26 1.86 0.38
N GLU A 76 1.03 0.58 0.09
CA GLU A 76 0.20 0.10 -1.01
C GLU A 76 -1.29 0.22 -0.71
N CYS A 77 -1.67 0.05 0.57
CA CYS A 77 -3.05 0.18 1.05
C CYS A 77 -3.19 1.27 2.11
N PRO A 78 -3.03 2.55 1.72
CA PRO A 78 -2.95 3.65 2.65
C PRO A 78 -4.37 4.19 2.96
N TYR A 79 -5.33 3.28 3.15
CA TYR A 79 -6.70 3.56 3.59
C TYR A 79 -6.83 3.54 5.12
N VAL A 80 -5.70 3.40 5.81
CA VAL A 80 -5.56 3.71 7.23
C VAL A 80 -5.91 5.18 7.46
N LYS A 81 -6.50 5.47 8.62
CA LYS A 81 -7.01 6.80 9.03
C LYS A 81 -5.99 7.97 8.93
N TYR A 82 -4.71 7.68 8.70
CA TYR A 82 -3.59 8.63 8.60
C TYR A 82 -2.66 8.31 7.41
N SER A 83 -3.21 8.34 6.20
CA SER A 83 -2.47 8.10 4.96
C SER A 83 -1.40 9.16 4.69
N PHE A 84 -0.13 8.82 4.92
CA PHE A 84 1.01 9.72 4.70
C PHE A 84 1.13 10.17 3.23
N CYS A 85 0.90 9.27 2.25
CA CYS A 85 1.01 9.64 0.83
C CYS A 85 -0.07 10.64 0.39
N ILE A 86 -1.33 10.47 0.83
CA ILE A 86 -2.41 11.41 0.45
C ILE A 86 -2.10 12.80 1.00
N THR A 87 -1.68 12.90 2.28
CA THR A 87 -1.31 14.18 2.88
C THR A 87 -0.12 14.82 2.17
N GLN A 88 0.91 14.04 1.80
CA GLN A 88 2.09 14.57 1.11
C GLN A 88 1.75 15.03 -0.31
N VAL A 89 1.02 14.24 -1.10
CA VAL A 89 0.61 14.63 -2.47
C VAL A 89 -0.30 15.86 -2.44
N GLN A 90 -1.24 15.95 -1.50
CA GLN A 90 -2.08 17.14 -1.33
C GLN A 90 -1.26 18.37 -0.94
N GLU A 91 -0.33 18.23 0.02
CA GLU A 91 0.51 19.34 0.46
C GLU A 91 1.44 19.83 -0.64
N MET A 92 2.03 18.91 -1.41
CA MET A 92 2.89 19.27 -2.52
C MET A 92 2.09 19.89 -3.69
N ASN A 93 0.89 19.38 -4.02
CA ASN A 93 0.00 20.02 -5.01
C ASN A 93 -0.38 21.45 -4.61
N SER A 94 -0.65 21.68 -3.32
CA SER A 94 -0.91 23.03 -2.81
C SER A 94 0.29 23.98 -2.95
N LYS A 95 1.53 23.46 -3.00
CA LYS A 95 2.76 24.26 -3.15
C LYS A 95 3.17 24.49 -4.61
N ILE A 96 2.66 23.75 -5.59
CA ILE A 96 2.86 24.06 -7.03
C ILE A 96 1.85 25.09 -7.54
N THR A 97 0.64 25.10 -6.96
CA THR A 97 -0.46 25.95 -7.46
C THR A 97 -0.31 27.42 -7.03
N LEU A 98 0.74 27.77 -6.28
CA LEU A 98 1.15 29.12 -5.89
C LEU A 98 2.52 29.45 -6.49
#